data_AF-Q0EXC6-F1
#
_entry.id   AF-Q0EXC6-F1
#
_cell.length_a   1.000
_cell.length_b   1.000
_cell.length_c   1.000
_cell.angle_alpha   90.00
_cell.angle_beta   90.00
_cell.angle_gamma   90.00
#
_symmetry.space_group_name_H-M   'P 1'
#
loop_
_entity.id
_entity.type
_entity.pdbx_description
1 polymer ?
#
loop_
_entity_poly.entity_id
_entity_poly.type
_entity_poly.pdbx_seq_one_letter_code
_entity_poly.pdbx_strand_id
1 'polypeptide(L)' 'MSSIDTTYDSAQTWFDAAMERGTTLDPELIRQRQAIADAHNACNDICDTTMLADQQLYIQGYMELEEYQRYLLLKHGKP' A
#
# COMPACT_ATOMS: atom_id res chain seq x y z
N MET A 1 -13.68 -13.11 3.75
CA MET A 1 -14.21 -12.01 2.92
C MET A 1 -14.06 -10.75 3.75
N SER A 2 -12.93 -10.05 3.60
CA SER A 2 -12.72 -8.79 4.29
C SER A 2 -13.59 -7.74 3.60
N SER A 3 -14.59 -7.25 4.32
CA SER A 3 -15.46 -6.15 3.90
C SER A 3 -14.59 -4.92 3.69
N ILE A 4 -14.20 -4.66 2.45
CA ILE A 4 -13.55 -3.41 2.09
C ILE A 4 -14.67 -2.37 2.01
N ASP A 5 -15.03 -1.88 3.19
CA ASP A 5 -15.97 -0.79 3.38
C ASP A 5 -15.42 0.41 2.60
N THR A 6 -16.16 0.83 1.58
CA THR A 6 -15.75 1.86 0.62
C THR A 6 -16.04 3.23 1.23
N THR A 7 -15.56 3.46 2.44
CA THR A 7 -16.04 4.51 3.36
C THR A 7 -14.93 5.46 3.80
N TYR A 8 -13.89 5.60 2.96
CA TYR A 8 -12.82 6.56 3.21
C TYR A 8 -13.02 7.78 2.30
N ASP A 9 -13.28 8.93 2.91
CA ASP A 9 -13.48 10.22 2.22
C ASP A 9 -12.20 10.75 1.56
N SER A 10 -11.03 10.22 1.94
CA SER A 10 -9.74 10.57 1.34
C SER A 10 -8.75 9.41 1.38
N ALA A 11 -7.78 9.44 0.46
CA ALA A 11 -6.65 8.51 0.47
C ALA A 11 -5.84 8.60 1.79
N GLN A 12 -5.70 9.79 2.38
CA GLN A 12 -4.99 9.91 3.65
C GLN A 12 -5.70 9.16 4.78
N THR A 13 -7.02 9.30 4.89
CA THR A 13 -7.81 8.59 5.91
C THR A 13 -7.71 7.07 5.74
N TRP A 14 -7.67 6.59 4.49
CA TRP A 14 -7.50 5.16 4.21
C TRP A 14 -6.09 4.68 4.58
N PHE A 15 -5.06 5.48 4.28
CA PHE A 15 -3.68 5.18 4.67
C PHE A 15 -3.58 5.01 6.19
N ASP A 16 -4.06 5.98 6.95
CA ASP A 16 -3.99 5.98 8.41
C ASP A 16 -4.73 4.75 9.00
N ALA A 17 -5.94 4.48 8.49
CA ALA A 17 -6.72 3.33 8.94
C ALA A 17 -6.10 1.97 8.55
N ALA A 18 -5.32 1.89 7.47
CA ALA A 18 -4.61 0.67 7.10
C ALA A 18 -3.39 0.43 7.99
N MET A 19 -2.65 1.49 8.31
CA MET A 19 -1.51 1.43 9.24
C MET A 19 -1.92 0.96 10.64
N GLU A 20 -3.12 1.31 11.11
CA GLU A 20 -3.64 0.90 12.42
C GLU A 20 -4.08 -0.58 12.49
N ARG A 21 -4.42 -1.21 11.35
CA ARG A 21 -4.95 -2.58 11.31
C ARG A 21 -3.96 -3.64 11.77
N GLY A 22 -2.66 -3.31 11.76
CA GLY A 22 -1.59 -4.28 12.00
C GLY A 22 -1.49 -5.29 10.85
N THR A 23 -0.31 -5.89 10.68
CA THR A 23 -0.12 -6.92 9.66
C THR A 23 -0.09 -8.32 10.28
N THR A 24 -0.67 -9.27 9.58
CA THR A 24 -0.54 -10.71 9.89
C THR A 24 0.37 -11.44 8.90
N LEU A 25 1.08 -10.71 8.02
CA LEU A 25 1.99 -11.34 7.08
C LEU A 25 3.23 -11.89 7.78
N ASP A 26 3.74 -12.98 7.24
CA ASP A 26 5.02 -13.55 7.63
C ASP A 26 6.14 -12.53 7.33
N PRO A 27 7.06 -12.27 8.28
CA PRO A 27 8.24 -11.43 8.06
C PRO A 27 9.05 -11.79 6.80
N GLU A 28 9.12 -13.06 6.42
CA GLU A 28 9.84 -13.48 5.21
C GLU A 28 9.10 -13.06 3.93
N LEU A 29 7.77 -13.10 3.93
CA LEU A 29 6.96 -12.60 2.82
C LEU A 29 7.07 -11.06 2.70
N ILE A 30 7.11 -10.36 3.83
CA ILE A 30 7.36 -8.90 3.86
C ILE A 30 8.73 -8.60 3.25
N ARG A 31 9.78 -9.33 3.66
CA ARG A 31 11.14 -9.18 3.09
C ARG A 31 11.15 -9.44 1.59
N GLN A 32 10.46 -10.49 1.12
CA GLN A 32 10.36 -10.79 -0.31
C GLN A 32 9.69 -9.65 -1.08
N ARG A 33 8.57 -9.13 -0.57
CA ARG A 33 7.86 -7.99 -1.17
C ARG A 33 8.73 -6.74 -1.20
N GLN A 34 9.45 -6.45 -0.10
CA GLN A 34 10.36 -5.32 -0.01
C GLN A 34 11.49 -5.42 -1.05
N ALA A 35 12.13 -6.58 -1.18
CA ALA A 35 13.21 -6.77 -2.16
C ALA A 35 12.75 -6.56 -3.60
N ILE A 36 11.53 -6.99 -3.94
CA ILE A 36 10.94 -6.76 -5.27
C ILE A 36 10.65 -5.27 -5.49
N ALA A 37 10.07 -4.60 -4.49
CA ALA A 37 9.78 -3.17 -4.55
C ALA A 37 11.05 -2.34 -4.68
N ASP A 38 12.10 -2.66 -3.91
CA ASP A 38 13.39 -1.96 -3.95
C ASP A 38 14.06 -2.11 -5.32
N ALA A 39 14.07 -3.31 -5.89
CA ALA A 39 14.59 -3.55 -7.23
C ALA A 39 13.81 -2.76 -8.28
N HIS A 40 12.48 -2.74 -8.18
CA HIS A 40 11.64 -1.95 -9.07
C HIS A 40 11.91 -0.44 -8.94
N ASN A 41 12.01 0.07 -7.71
CA ASN A 41 12.24 1.48 -7.44
C ASN A 41 13.61 1.94 -7.94
N ALA A 42 14.65 1.12 -7.71
CA ALA A 42 15.99 1.38 -8.23
C ALA A 42 16.03 1.40 -9.78
N CYS A 43 15.34 0.46 -10.42
CA CYS A 43 15.27 0.39 -11.89
C CYS A 43 14.51 1.56 -12.52
N ASN A 44 13.54 2.15 -11.81
CA ASN A 44 12.67 3.21 -12.33
C ASN A 44 12.96 4.59 -11.72
N ASP A 45 14.05 4.72 -10.95
CA ASP A 45 14.43 5.96 -10.24
C ASP A 45 13.30 6.55 -9.35
N ILE A 46 12.52 5.66 -8.72
CA ILE A 46 11.44 6.06 -7.83
C ILE A 46 12.04 6.39 -6.46
N CYS A 47 12.17 7.69 -6.18
CA CYS A 47 12.65 8.22 -4.91
C CYS A 47 11.60 9.09 -4.19
N ASP A 48 10.39 9.22 -4.75
CA ASP A 48 9.31 10.00 -4.14
C ASP A 48 8.86 9.35 -2.83
N THR A 49 9.10 10.05 -1.72
CA THR A 49 8.79 9.56 -0.37
C THR A 49 7.32 9.23 -0.16
N THR A 50 6.40 9.90 -0.87
CA THR A 50 4.97 9.64 -0.78
C THR A 50 4.63 8.33 -1.49
N MET A 51 5.18 8.10 -2.68
CA MET A 51 5.00 6.84 -3.39
C MET A 51 5.61 5.66 -2.64
N LEU A 52 6.79 5.86 -2.04
CA LEU A 52 7.45 4.83 -1.22
C LEU A 52 6.62 4.49 0.03
N ALA A 53 6.03 5.49 0.68
CA ALA A 53 5.12 5.27 1.82
C ALA A 53 3.88 4.49 1.40
N ASP A 54 3.27 4.79 0.25
CA ASP A 54 2.12 4.04 -0.25
C ASP A 54 2.45 2.57 -0.51
N GLN A 55 3.62 2.31 -1.12
CA GLN A 55 4.06 0.94 -1.37
C GLN A 55 4.18 0.12 -0.08
N GLN A 56 4.51 0.75 1.06
CA GLN A 56 4.57 0.07 2.35
C GLN A 56 3.21 -0.52 2.77
N LEU A 57 2.08 0.06 2.34
CA LEU A 57 0.75 -0.49 2.62
C LEU A 57 0.62 -1.92 2.09
N TYR A 58 1.11 -2.18 0.88
CA TYR A 58 1.08 -3.52 0.29
C TYR A 58 2.25 -4.39 0.77
N ILE A 59 3.46 -3.83 0.87
CA ILE A 59 4.66 -4.59 1.25
C ILE A 59 4.51 -5.17 2.65
N GLN A 60 4.06 -4.35 3.60
CA GLN A 60 3.85 -4.76 4.98
C GLN A 60 2.57 -5.57 5.15
N GLY A 61 1.64 -5.54 4.19
CA GLY A 61 0.38 -6.29 4.27
C GLY A 61 -0.74 -5.59 5.01
N TYR A 62 -0.66 -4.27 5.17
CA TYR A 62 -1.78 -3.46 5.64
C TYR A 62 -2.94 -3.43 4.63
N MET A 63 -2.61 -3.66 3.35
CA MET A 63 -3.56 -3.82 2.26
C MET A 63 -3.20 -5.03 1.41
N GLU A 64 -4.22 -5.79 1.04
CA GLU A 64 -4.12 -6.76 -0.05
C GLU A 64 -4.03 -6.04 -1.40
N LEU A 65 -3.53 -6.74 -2.43
CA LEU A 65 -3.27 -6.14 -3.74
C LEU A 65 -4.50 -5.42 -4.33
N GLU A 66 -5.69 -6.03 -4.23
CA GLU A 66 -6.94 -5.45 -4.72
C GLU A 66 -7.40 -4.22 -3.93
N GLU A 67 -7.10 -4.17 -2.63
CA GLU A 67 -7.38 -3.01 -1.78
C GLU A 67 -6.42 -1.88 -2.15
N TYR A 68 -5.13 -2.19 -2.25
CA TYR A 68 -4.08 -1.24 -2.61
C TYR A 68 -4.32 -0.62 -4.01
N GLN A 69 -4.77 -1.39 -4.99
CA GLN A 69 -5.13 -0.86 -6.30
C GLN A 69 -6.28 0.16 -6.22
N ARG A 70 -7.31 -0.10 -5.40
CA ARG A 70 -8.41 0.84 -5.19
C ARG A 70 -7.96 2.09 -4.44
N TYR A 71 -7.05 1.94 -3.47
CA TYR A 71 -6.41 3.06 -2.80
C TYR A 71 -5.70 3.99 -3.81
N LEU A 72 -4.89 3.42 -4.71
CA LEU A 72 -4.19 4.21 -5.74
C LEU A 72 -5.17 4.87 -6.71
N LEU A 73 -6.28 4.20 -7.06
CA LEU A 73 -7.33 4.80 -7.87
C LEU A 73 -8.02 5.96 -7.15
N LEU A 74 -8.26 5.89 -5.85
CA LEU A 74 -8.79 7.02 -5.08
C LEU A 74 -7.78 8.19 -5.01
N LYS A 75 -6.49 7.87 -4.85
CA LYS A 75 -5.42 8.88 -4.69
C LYS A 75 -5.10 9.62 -6.00
N HIS A 76 -5.07 8.90 -7.12
CA HIS A 76 -4.65 9.42 -8.42
C HIS A 76 -5.78 9.57 -9.42
N GLY A 77 -6.93 8.93 -9.18
CA GLY A 77 -8.14 9.14 -9.93
C GLY A 77 -8.60 10.57 -9.74
N LYS A 78 -8.36 11.41 -10.75
CA LYS A 78 -9.02 12.70 -10.84
C LYS A 78 -10.54 12.48 -10.87
N PRO A 79 -11.34 13.41 -10.33
CA PRO A 79 -12.79 13.40 -10.51
C PRO A 79 -13.17 13.40 -12.00
#